data_AF-A0A853R1V8-F1
#
_entry.id   AF-A0A853R1V8-F1
#
_cell.length_a   1.000
_cell.length_b   1.000
_cell.length_c   1.000
_cell.angle_alpha   90.00
_cell.angle_beta   90.00
_cell.angle_gamma   90.00
#
_symmetry.space_group_name_H-M   'P 1'
#
loop_
_entity.id
_entity.type
_entity.pdbx_description
1 polymer ?
#
loop_
_entity_poly.entity_id
_entity_poly.type
_entity_poly.pdbx_seq_one_letter_code
_entity_poly.pdbx_strand_id
1 'polypeptide(L)'
;MWKRLISLSEDKKQVIAQLPGTESIDKNFDQAGLKEALFELSASTFFLNETEVTRFINCAKEGKGEAFSGITIAEKKNASVEIEFSDRDMLASMVVTGAYGGRALRGSELVYALAHSHVTKGINKLALKKVLMVSNTLKPGEVYTQPVAQGREPIQGKDAQFIPLVEDVSKRVLAPTKKQGQNKIDMRNLGETITVGQDDEVMRRIPATKGTPGYTVQGKVLDPKPGKDSALVAGKGSYISPNDPNVLLASQAGMPILKSKTVDVDNALCLNNVSVATGHVKFKGCVVITGDVEPGMIVRATGSITIGGFVESADVQAQGNIDVGKGIIGHTVFDDEARTCIIKSGGSITANYAQFSELQAADDINLAVHSMSNELRCGNDLKVLDSKEKQGTLSGGHAKVGGKIVCFNLGVEGDTA
;
A
#
# COMPACT_ATOMS: atom_id res chain seq x y z
N MET A 1 -14.14 -3.48 77.56
CA MET A 1 -15.61 -3.51 77.71
C MET A 1 -16.26 -4.46 76.71
N TRP A 2 -15.97 -4.31 75.40
CA TRP A 2 -16.47 -5.19 74.34
C TRP A 2 -16.35 -6.70 74.61
N LYS A 3 -15.26 -7.19 75.23
CA LYS A 3 -15.04 -8.60 75.56
C LYS A 3 -16.20 -9.31 76.29
N ARG A 4 -16.98 -8.58 77.10
CA ARG A 4 -18.13 -9.12 77.84
C ARG A 4 -19.45 -9.00 77.07
N LEU A 5 -19.44 -8.25 75.97
CA LEU A 5 -20.62 -7.85 75.20
C LEU A 5 -20.70 -8.57 73.87
N ILE A 6 -19.63 -9.25 73.42
CA ILE A 6 -19.64 -9.99 72.17
C ILE A 6 -19.43 -11.47 72.44
N SER A 7 -20.20 -12.28 71.73
CA SER A 7 -20.10 -13.74 71.75
C SER A 7 -20.18 -14.28 70.33
N LEU A 8 -19.63 -15.47 70.11
CA LEU A 8 -19.82 -16.18 68.84
C LEU A 8 -21.19 -16.86 68.84
N SER A 9 -21.86 -16.85 67.70
CA SER A 9 -23.05 -17.67 67.46
C SER A 9 -22.75 -19.16 67.66
N GLU A 10 -23.79 -19.96 67.90
CA GLU A 10 -23.65 -21.42 68.11
C GLU A 10 -22.92 -22.12 66.95
N ASP A 11 -23.11 -21.63 65.72
CA ASP A 11 -22.47 -22.16 64.51
C ASP A 11 -21.07 -21.56 64.24
N LYS A 12 -20.59 -20.65 65.10
CA LYS A 12 -19.30 -19.94 64.99
C LYS A 12 -19.10 -19.22 63.66
N LYS A 13 -20.19 -18.78 63.02
CA LYS A 13 -20.15 -17.99 61.78
C LYS A 13 -20.45 -16.52 61.99
N GLN A 14 -21.01 -16.14 63.12
CA GLN A 14 -21.42 -14.77 63.42
C GLN A 14 -20.90 -14.34 64.78
N VAL A 15 -20.66 -13.05 64.94
CA VAL A 15 -20.37 -12.40 66.22
C VAL A 15 -21.60 -11.58 66.59
N ILE A 16 -22.20 -11.92 67.72
CA ILE A 16 -23.40 -11.29 68.24
C ILE A 16 -22.97 -10.37 69.40
N ALA A 17 -23.31 -9.10 69.28
CA ALA A 17 -23.19 -8.12 70.36
C ALA A 17 -24.48 -8.12 71.19
N GLN A 18 -24.38 -8.39 72.48
CA GLN A 18 -25.51 -8.50 73.40
C GLN A 18 -25.12 -7.98 74.80
N LEU A 19 -26.02 -7.25 75.43
CA LEU A 19 -25.91 -6.83 76.83
C LEU A 19 -26.30 -7.97 77.78
N PRO A 20 -25.43 -8.38 78.73
CA PRO A 20 -25.79 -9.39 79.72
C PRO A 20 -26.71 -8.81 80.81
N GLY A 21 -27.94 -9.31 80.90
CA GLY A 21 -28.86 -8.98 82.00
C GLY A 21 -29.42 -7.56 81.95
N THR A 22 -29.52 -6.87 83.10
CA THR A 22 -30.01 -5.48 83.23
C THR A 22 -28.87 -4.45 83.34
N GLU A 23 -27.67 -4.77 82.85
CA GLU A 23 -26.53 -3.85 82.90
C GLU A 23 -26.75 -2.63 81.96
N SER A 24 -26.51 -1.42 82.47
CA SER A 24 -26.52 -0.17 81.68
C SER A 24 -25.10 0.21 81.27
N ILE A 25 -24.89 0.53 79.99
CA ILE A 25 -23.58 0.99 79.49
C ILE A 25 -23.42 2.51 79.66
N ASP A 26 -22.20 2.97 79.93
CA ASP A 26 -21.83 4.39 79.93
C ASP A 26 -22.17 5.08 78.59
N LYS A 27 -22.62 6.33 78.65
CA LYS A 27 -22.92 7.19 77.48
C LYS A 27 -21.68 7.40 76.60
N ASN A 28 -20.48 7.27 77.14
CA ASN A 28 -19.21 7.39 76.42
C ASN A 28 -18.78 6.12 75.67
N PHE A 29 -19.59 5.05 75.68
CA PHE A 29 -19.25 3.82 74.95
C PHE A 29 -19.19 4.03 73.44
N ASP A 30 -18.12 3.51 72.83
CA ASP A 30 -17.83 3.66 71.41
C ASP A 30 -17.22 2.36 70.84
N GLN A 31 -16.70 2.42 69.62
CA GLN A 31 -16.07 1.29 68.94
C GLN A 31 -14.66 0.97 69.46
N ALA A 32 -14.11 1.74 70.42
CA ALA A 32 -12.75 1.54 70.90
C ALA A 32 -12.61 0.18 71.62
N GLY A 33 -11.59 -0.59 71.23
CA GLY A 33 -11.36 -1.94 71.75
C GLY A 33 -12.23 -3.04 71.12
N LEU A 34 -13.08 -2.73 70.14
CA LEU A 34 -13.86 -3.76 69.41
C LEU A 34 -12.95 -4.69 68.60
N LYS A 35 -11.94 -4.15 67.90
CA LYS A 35 -10.98 -4.94 67.11
C LYS A 35 -10.17 -5.92 67.98
N GLU A 36 -9.78 -5.49 69.18
CA GLU A 36 -9.08 -6.34 70.16
C GLU A 36 -10.00 -7.44 70.70
N ALA A 37 -11.27 -7.11 70.99
CA ALA A 37 -12.25 -8.10 71.42
C ALA A 37 -12.55 -9.15 70.33
N LEU A 38 -12.62 -8.72 69.06
CA LEU A 38 -12.76 -9.64 67.92
C LEU A 38 -11.52 -10.52 67.72
N PHE A 39 -10.32 -10.00 67.99
CA PHE A 39 -9.08 -10.79 67.94
C PHE A 39 -9.09 -11.91 68.98
N GLU A 40 -9.52 -11.63 70.21
CA GLU A 40 -9.63 -12.63 71.28
C GLU A 40 -10.67 -13.72 70.98
N LEU A 41 -11.74 -13.38 70.27
CA LEU A 41 -12.74 -14.34 69.80
C LEU A 41 -12.32 -15.10 68.53
N SER A 42 -11.07 -14.95 68.06
CA SER A 42 -10.60 -15.53 66.80
C SER A 42 -11.47 -15.12 65.59
N ALA A 43 -12.09 -13.93 65.66
CA ALA A 43 -13.01 -13.38 64.68
C ALA A 43 -12.47 -12.12 63.97
N SER A 44 -11.17 -11.86 64.08
CA SER A 44 -10.49 -10.70 63.47
C SER A 44 -10.58 -10.64 61.94
N THR A 45 -10.88 -11.77 61.29
CA THR A 45 -11.02 -11.88 59.83
C THR A 45 -12.46 -11.80 59.35
N PHE A 46 -13.44 -11.66 60.24
CA PHE A 46 -14.85 -11.62 59.89
C PHE A 46 -15.19 -10.27 59.26
N PHE A 47 -16.25 -10.26 58.44
CA PHE A 47 -16.76 -9.04 57.85
C PHE A 47 -17.46 -8.25 58.93
N LEU A 48 -16.90 -7.12 59.33
CA LEU A 48 -17.49 -6.22 60.30
C LEU A 48 -18.55 -5.34 59.60
N ASN A 49 -19.79 -5.41 60.07
CA ASN A 49 -20.84 -4.54 59.58
C ASN A 49 -20.90 -3.28 60.45
N GLU A 50 -20.24 -2.20 60.00
CA GLU A 50 -20.15 -0.95 60.76
C GLU A 50 -21.51 -0.32 61.09
N THR A 51 -22.52 -0.54 60.23
CA THR A 51 -23.89 -0.08 60.47
C THR A 51 -24.52 -0.80 61.66
N GLU A 52 -24.38 -2.12 61.73
CA GLU A 52 -24.92 -2.92 62.84
C GLU A 52 -24.14 -2.70 64.15
N VAL A 53 -22.83 -2.45 64.06
CA VAL A 53 -22.03 -2.04 65.22
C VAL A 53 -22.56 -0.73 65.80
N THR A 54 -22.80 0.26 64.94
CA THR A 54 -23.33 1.57 65.36
C THR A 54 -24.75 1.45 65.91
N ARG A 55 -25.58 0.61 65.29
CA ARG A 55 -26.93 0.29 65.76
C ARG A 55 -26.90 -0.31 67.16
N PHE A 56 -26.01 -1.28 67.41
CA PHE A 56 -25.85 -1.88 68.73
C PHE A 56 -25.43 -0.83 69.77
N ILE A 57 -24.42 0.00 69.47
CA ILE A 57 -23.96 1.06 70.38
C ILE A 57 -25.11 2.00 70.78
N ASN A 58 -25.92 2.44 69.81
CA ASN A 58 -27.04 3.33 70.06
C ASN A 58 -28.14 2.65 70.89
N CYS A 59 -28.51 1.41 70.54
CA CYS A 59 -29.51 0.65 71.29
C CYS A 59 -29.06 0.36 72.73
N ALA A 60 -27.77 0.10 72.94
CA ALA A 60 -27.19 -0.16 74.24
C ALA A 60 -27.15 1.10 75.14
N LYS A 61 -26.89 2.28 74.57
CA LYS A 61 -26.93 3.57 75.29
C LYS A 61 -28.35 3.97 75.71
N GLU A 62 -29.33 3.64 74.89
CA GLU A 62 -30.74 3.99 75.11
C GLU A 62 -31.51 2.93 75.92
N GLY A 63 -30.87 1.80 76.27
CA GLY A 63 -31.50 0.71 77.01
C GLY A 63 -32.63 0.00 76.24
N LYS A 64 -32.54 -0.02 74.90
CA LYS A 64 -33.56 -0.67 74.04
C LYS A 64 -33.44 -2.19 74.08
N GLY A 65 -34.59 -2.88 74.02
CA GLY A 65 -34.69 -4.35 74.02
C GLY A 65 -33.83 -5.05 72.95
N GLU A 66 -33.55 -4.40 71.83
CA GLU A 66 -32.70 -4.90 70.75
C GLU A 66 -31.25 -5.17 71.20
N ALA A 67 -30.70 -4.34 72.11
CA ALA A 67 -29.35 -4.55 72.64
C ALA A 67 -29.26 -5.78 73.56
N PHE A 68 -30.38 -6.17 74.17
CA PHE A 68 -30.48 -7.36 75.03
C PHE A 68 -30.84 -8.63 74.27
N SER A 69 -31.46 -8.52 73.09
CA SER A 69 -31.78 -9.69 72.23
C SER A 69 -30.61 -10.14 71.36
N GLY A 70 -29.64 -9.25 71.12
CA GLY A 70 -28.40 -9.56 70.41
C GLY A 70 -28.44 -9.10 68.95
N ILE A 71 -27.42 -8.36 68.53
CA ILE A 71 -27.27 -7.83 67.16
C ILE A 71 -26.04 -8.47 66.53
N THR A 72 -26.19 -9.00 65.31
CA THR A 72 -25.05 -9.56 64.57
C THR A 72 -24.19 -8.43 64.02
N ILE A 73 -22.99 -8.28 64.59
CA ILE A 73 -22.07 -7.18 64.24
C ILE A 73 -20.97 -7.61 63.28
N ALA A 74 -20.64 -8.91 63.22
CA ALA A 74 -19.69 -9.44 62.26
C ALA A 74 -20.08 -10.85 61.79
N GLU A 75 -19.74 -11.21 60.56
CA GLU A 75 -20.07 -12.53 59.99
C GLU A 75 -18.95 -13.08 59.10
N LYS A 76 -18.89 -14.41 58.99
CA LYS A 76 -18.03 -15.09 58.02
C LYS A 76 -18.62 -14.96 56.63
N LYS A 77 -17.83 -14.42 55.70
CA LYS A 77 -18.16 -14.41 54.27
C LYS A 77 -17.16 -15.25 53.49
N ASN A 78 -17.66 -16.03 52.54
CA ASN A 78 -16.82 -16.71 51.57
C ASN A 78 -16.24 -15.68 50.59
N ALA A 79 -15.19 -16.08 49.88
CA ALA A 79 -14.71 -15.29 48.76
C ALA A 79 -15.84 -15.17 47.71
N SER A 80 -15.98 -13.98 47.13
CA SER A 80 -16.95 -13.70 46.07
C SER A 80 -16.22 -13.40 44.76
N VAL A 81 -16.92 -13.60 43.65
CA VAL A 81 -16.42 -13.28 42.32
C VAL A 81 -17.52 -12.58 41.53
N GLU A 82 -17.15 -11.49 40.87
CA GLU A 82 -17.98 -10.75 39.94
C GLU A 82 -17.27 -10.63 38.59
N ILE A 83 -18.04 -10.49 37.52
CA ILE A 83 -17.50 -10.29 36.17
C ILE A 83 -17.68 -8.83 35.79
N GLU A 84 -16.56 -8.17 35.49
CA GLU A 84 -16.54 -6.84 34.91
C GLU A 84 -16.20 -6.92 33.43
N PHE A 85 -16.94 -6.16 32.61
CA PHE A 85 -16.68 -6.02 31.19
C PHE A 85 -15.96 -4.71 30.92
N SER A 86 -14.88 -4.77 30.16
CA SER A 86 -14.21 -3.59 29.62
C SER A 86 -14.13 -3.67 28.09
N ASP A 87 -13.77 -2.54 27.48
CA ASP A 87 -13.50 -2.45 26.04
C ASP A 87 -14.69 -2.87 25.17
N ARG A 88 -15.91 -2.42 25.53
CA ARG A 88 -17.16 -2.74 24.80
C ARG A 88 -17.41 -4.26 24.69
N ASP A 89 -17.34 -4.94 25.83
CA ASP A 89 -17.53 -6.40 25.95
C ASP A 89 -16.44 -7.23 25.26
N MET A 90 -15.28 -6.63 24.95
CA MET A 90 -14.14 -7.35 24.38
C MET A 90 -13.26 -8.03 25.42
N LEU A 91 -13.36 -7.63 26.68
CA LEU A 91 -12.59 -8.21 27.76
C LEU A 91 -13.49 -8.45 28.97
N ALA A 92 -13.49 -9.68 29.48
CA ALA A 92 -14.17 -10.03 30.72
C ALA A 92 -13.13 -10.34 31.78
N SER A 93 -13.19 -9.60 32.88
CA SER A 93 -12.33 -9.77 34.05
C SER A 93 -13.12 -10.32 35.21
N MET A 94 -12.51 -11.26 35.94
CA MET A 94 -13.01 -11.69 37.24
C MET A 94 -12.43 -10.75 38.30
N VAL A 95 -13.32 -10.12 39.05
CA VAL A 95 -13.00 -9.38 40.27
C VAL A 95 -13.29 -10.30 41.44
N VAL A 96 -12.26 -10.71 42.15
CA VAL A 96 -12.35 -11.59 43.31
C VAL A 96 -12.13 -10.81 44.58
N THR A 97 -13.03 -10.95 45.54
CA THR A 97 -12.87 -10.43 46.90
C THR A 97 -12.49 -11.57 47.84
N GLY A 98 -11.40 -11.38 48.59
CA GLY A 98 -10.91 -12.35 49.57
C GLY A 98 -11.94 -12.67 50.65
N ALA A 99 -11.96 -13.93 51.11
CA ALA A 99 -12.91 -14.40 52.10
C ALA A 99 -12.71 -13.73 53.46
N TYR A 100 -13.81 -13.37 54.11
CA TYR A 100 -13.82 -12.89 55.49
C TYR A 100 -14.01 -14.08 56.44
N GLY A 101 -12.94 -14.83 56.71
CA GLY A 101 -12.97 -16.01 57.59
C GLY A 101 -13.79 -17.20 57.07
N GLY A 102 -14.35 -17.10 55.86
CA GLY A 102 -15.02 -18.17 55.12
C GLY A 102 -14.08 -18.96 54.21
N ARG A 103 -14.65 -19.67 53.22
CA ARG A 103 -13.86 -20.46 52.25
C ARG A 103 -13.49 -19.65 51.00
N ALA A 104 -12.44 -20.09 50.31
CA ALA A 104 -12.08 -19.63 48.97
C ALA A 104 -13.09 -20.09 47.89
N LEU A 105 -12.88 -19.58 46.66
CA LEU A 105 -13.72 -19.88 45.51
C LEU A 105 -13.58 -21.33 45.04
N ARG A 106 -14.67 -21.90 44.53
CA ARG A 106 -14.71 -23.21 43.87
C ARG A 106 -14.85 -23.05 42.36
N GLY A 107 -14.33 -24.03 41.60
CA GLY A 107 -14.44 -24.02 40.14
C GLY A 107 -15.89 -23.89 39.63
N SER A 108 -16.87 -24.47 40.34
CA SER A 108 -18.29 -24.34 40.01
C SER A 108 -18.79 -22.89 40.10
N GLU A 109 -18.27 -22.09 41.03
CA GLU A 109 -18.65 -20.69 41.22
C GLU A 109 -18.10 -19.80 40.10
N LEU A 110 -16.88 -20.09 39.62
CA LEU A 110 -16.30 -19.41 38.45
C LEU A 110 -17.09 -19.73 37.17
N VAL A 111 -17.45 -21.01 36.97
CA VAL A 111 -18.25 -21.42 35.81
C VAL A 111 -19.64 -20.80 35.89
N TYR A 112 -20.26 -20.76 37.07
CA TYR A 112 -21.55 -20.11 37.28
C TYR A 112 -21.47 -18.61 36.98
N ALA A 113 -20.44 -17.90 37.49
CA ALA A 113 -20.25 -16.48 37.22
C ALA A 113 -20.09 -16.18 35.72
N LEU A 114 -19.27 -16.96 35.02
CA LEU A 114 -19.12 -16.83 33.55
C LEU A 114 -20.43 -17.08 32.80
N ALA A 115 -21.16 -18.12 33.17
CA ALA A 115 -22.42 -18.49 32.52
C ALA A 115 -23.52 -17.45 32.79
N HIS A 116 -23.63 -16.97 34.03
CA HIS A 116 -24.60 -15.96 34.45
C HIS A 116 -24.34 -14.61 33.79
N SER A 117 -23.07 -14.26 33.58
CA SER A 117 -22.66 -13.06 32.84
C SER A 117 -22.59 -13.26 31.31
N HIS A 118 -23.08 -14.40 30.78
CA HIS A 118 -23.09 -14.72 29.35
C HIS A 118 -21.72 -14.71 28.65
N VAL A 119 -20.63 -15.01 29.35
CA VAL A 119 -19.29 -15.16 28.75
C VAL A 119 -19.21 -16.52 28.05
N THR A 120 -19.29 -16.52 26.72
CA THR A 120 -19.38 -17.75 25.91
C THR A 120 -18.15 -18.02 25.04
N LYS A 121 -17.35 -16.98 24.75
CA LYS A 121 -16.19 -17.05 23.84
C LYS A 121 -14.94 -16.47 24.49
N GLY A 122 -13.77 -16.94 24.04
CA GLY A 122 -12.49 -16.35 24.43
C GLY A 122 -11.96 -16.71 25.82
N ILE A 123 -12.56 -17.70 26.51
CA ILE A 123 -12.22 -18.06 27.88
C ILE A 123 -10.81 -18.67 27.97
N ASN A 124 -9.96 -18.07 28.80
CA ASN A 124 -8.61 -18.54 29.08
C ASN A 124 -8.58 -19.45 30.33
N LYS A 125 -8.41 -20.76 30.11
CA LYS A 125 -8.37 -21.77 31.17
C LYS A 125 -7.22 -21.55 32.18
N LEU A 126 -6.09 -21.01 31.75
CA LEU A 126 -4.95 -20.74 32.64
C LEU A 126 -5.24 -19.56 33.57
N ALA A 127 -5.91 -18.52 33.06
CA ALA A 127 -6.34 -17.39 33.87
C ALA A 127 -7.33 -17.83 34.95
N LEU A 128 -8.28 -18.71 34.64
CA LEU A 128 -9.22 -19.26 35.63
C LEU A 128 -8.52 -20.06 36.73
N LYS A 129 -7.51 -20.88 36.38
CA LYS A 129 -6.69 -21.59 37.38
C LYS A 129 -5.97 -20.61 38.31
N LYS A 130 -5.44 -19.52 37.76
CA LYS A 130 -4.77 -18.48 38.54
C LYS A 130 -5.74 -17.80 39.51
N VAL A 131 -6.95 -17.46 39.06
CA VAL A 131 -8.01 -16.91 39.92
C VAL A 131 -8.33 -17.84 41.09
N LEU A 132 -8.46 -19.15 40.85
CA LEU A 132 -8.68 -20.13 41.91
C LEU A 132 -7.51 -20.17 42.92
N MET A 133 -6.27 -20.21 42.43
CA MET A 133 -5.09 -20.23 43.30
C MET A 133 -5.01 -18.96 44.16
N VAL A 134 -5.16 -17.79 43.54
CA VAL A 134 -5.09 -16.49 44.24
C VAL A 134 -6.22 -16.36 45.26
N SER A 135 -7.42 -16.87 44.97
CA SER A 135 -8.53 -16.82 45.93
C SER A 135 -8.25 -17.51 47.27
N ASN A 136 -7.29 -18.44 47.33
CA ASN A 136 -6.86 -19.09 48.57
C ASN A 136 -5.84 -18.27 49.37
N THR A 137 -5.19 -17.28 48.74
CA THR A 137 -4.09 -16.50 49.34
C THR A 137 -4.48 -15.06 49.65
N LEU A 138 -5.64 -14.58 49.18
CA LEU A 138 -6.10 -13.21 49.41
C LEU A 138 -6.41 -12.97 50.89
N LYS A 139 -6.06 -11.77 51.36
CA LYS A 139 -6.46 -11.30 52.69
C LYS A 139 -7.97 -10.97 52.70
N PRO A 140 -8.62 -10.95 53.87
CA PRO A 140 -10.02 -10.56 53.99
C PRO A 140 -10.28 -9.18 53.34
N GLY A 141 -11.21 -9.13 52.40
CA GLY A 141 -11.56 -7.90 51.68
C GLY A 141 -10.57 -7.43 50.61
N GLU A 142 -9.44 -8.11 50.42
CA GLU A 142 -8.51 -7.79 49.34
C GLU A 142 -9.15 -8.11 47.99
N VAL A 143 -9.03 -7.17 47.04
CA VAL A 143 -9.61 -7.30 45.70
C VAL A 143 -8.53 -7.65 44.70
N TYR A 144 -8.80 -8.65 43.88
CA TYR A 144 -7.93 -9.10 42.80
C TYR A 144 -8.68 -9.18 41.48
N THR A 145 -8.18 -8.48 40.47
CA THR A 145 -8.78 -8.46 39.13
C THR A 145 -7.89 -9.21 38.15
N GLN A 146 -8.48 -10.13 37.37
CA GLN A 146 -7.77 -10.89 36.34
C GLN A 146 -8.62 -11.02 35.08
N PRO A 147 -8.11 -10.64 33.89
CA PRO A 147 -8.77 -10.94 32.63
C PRO A 147 -8.86 -12.45 32.41
N VAL A 148 -10.07 -12.94 32.17
CA VAL A 148 -10.37 -14.38 32.01
C VAL A 148 -10.97 -14.74 30.66
N ALA A 149 -11.50 -13.77 29.92
CA ALA A 149 -11.90 -13.97 28.53
C ALA A 149 -11.59 -12.75 27.66
N GLN A 150 -11.26 -13.01 26.40
CA GLN A 150 -10.98 -11.97 25.42
C GLN A 150 -11.69 -12.25 24.08
N GLY A 151 -12.40 -11.25 23.58
CA GLY A 151 -13.01 -11.25 22.26
C GLY A 151 -11.95 -11.17 21.17
N ARG A 152 -12.39 -11.32 19.92
CA ARG A 152 -11.55 -11.19 18.74
C ARG A 152 -12.03 -10.01 17.91
N GLU A 153 -11.18 -9.02 17.70
CA GLU A 153 -11.49 -7.88 16.82
C GLU A 153 -11.71 -8.36 15.38
N PRO A 154 -12.64 -7.74 14.62
CA PRO A 154 -12.82 -8.03 13.21
C PRO A 154 -11.60 -7.58 12.41
N ILE A 155 -11.22 -8.37 11.42
CA ILE A 155 -10.18 -8.00 10.46
C ILE A 155 -10.87 -7.24 9.33
N GLN A 156 -10.53 -5.97 9.17
CA GLN A 156 -11.10 -5.13 8.12
C GLN A 156 -10.75 -5.67 6.73
N GLY A 157 -11.66 -5.47 5.78
CA GLY A 157 -11.40 -5.73 4.38
C GLY A 157 -10.31 -4.82 3.82
N LYS A 158 -9.60 -5.30 2.81
CA LYS A 158 -8.61 -4.52 2.06
C LYS A 158 -9.26 -4.02 0.78
N ASP A 159 -9.04 -2.76 0.45
CA ASP A 159 -9.50 -2.14 -0.81
C ASP A 159 -8.86 -2.83 -2.01
N ALA A 160 -9.52 -2.73 -3.17
CA ALA A 160 -8.95 -3.21 -4.42
C ALA A 160 -7.66 -2.44 -4.75
N GLN A 161 -6.61 -3.18 -5.12
CA GLN A 161 -5.31 -2.61 -5.46
C GLN A 161 -5.01 -2.82 -6.95
N PHE A 162 -4.32 -1.86 -7.57
CA PHE A 162 -3.88 -1.95 -8.95
C PHE A 162 -2.36 -1.92 -8.96
N ILE A 163 -1.76 -3.06 -9.30
CA ILE A 163 -0.31 -3.23 -9.32
C ILE A 163 0.16 -3.11 -10.77
N PRO A 164 0.94 -2.08 -11.13
CA PRO A 164 1.57 -2.02 -12.44
C PRO A 164 2.63 -3.13 -12.54
N LEU A 165 2.64 -3.83 -13.68
CA LEU A 165 3.62 -4.89 -13.98
C LEU A 165 4.78 -4.36 -14.85
N VAL A 166 4.69 -3.10 -15.24
CA VAL A 166 5.67 -2.41 -16.09
C VAL A 166 6.30 -1.26 -15.30
N GLU A 167 7.56 -0.98 -15.62
CA GLU A 167 8.31 0.09 -14.97
C GLU A 167 7.77 1.47 -15.36
N ASP A 168 7.73 2.37 -14.38
CA ASP A 168 7.28 3.75 -14.57
C ASP A 168 8.39 4.57 -15.25
N VAL A 169 8.22 4.83 -16.55
CA VAL A 169 9.18 5.60 -17.37
C VAL A 169 9.40 7.00 -16.79
N SER A 170 8.39 7.58 -16.11
CA SER A 170 8.49 8.92 -15.51
C SER A 170 9.43 8.99 -14.31
N LYS A 171 9.73 7.84 -13.67
CA LYS A 171 10.62 7.74 -12.51
C LYS A 171 12.04 7.30 -12.87
N ARG A 172 12.30 7.04 -14.15
CA ARG A 172 13.64 6.66 -14.60
C ARG A 172 14.53 7.90 -14.65
N VAL A 173 15.46 7.97 -13.70
CA VAL A 173 16.63 8.84 -13.81
C VAL A 173 17.42 8.35 -15.03
N LEU A 174 17.53 9.18 -16.05
CA LEU A 174 18.34 8.95 -17.25
C LEU A 174 19.81 8.82 -16.84
N ALA A 175 20.23 7.61 -16.49
CA ALA A 175 21.61 7.30 -16.11
C ALA A 175 22.21 6.32 -17.13
N PRO A 176 23.45 6.56 -17.61
CA PRO A 176 24.09 5.70 -18.61
C PRO A 176 24.27 4.28 -18.08
N THR A 177 23.81 3.28 -18.85
CA THR A 177 23.94 1.86 -18.49
C THR A 177 25.28 1.28 -18.95
N LYS A 178 26.04 0.67 -18.02
CA LYS A 178 27.23 -0.14 -18.33
C LYS A 178 26.80 -1.45 -19.02
N LYS A 179 27.34 -1.75 -20.21
CA LYS A 179 27.41 -3.14 -20.69
C LYS A 179 28.56 -3.87 -19.99
N GLN A 180 28.32 -5.08 -19.48
CA GLN A 180 29.38 -5.93 -18.93
C GLN A 180 30.42 -6.24 -20.02
N GLY A 181 31.70 -5.95 -19.75
CA GLY A 181 32.83 -6.37 -20.59
C GLY A 181 33.45 -5.31 -21.52
N GLN A 182 32.94 -4.07 -21.59
CA GLN A 182 33.56 -3.00 -22.38
C GLN A 182 34.20 -1.92 -21.49
N ASN A 183 35.48 -1.60 -21.75
CA ASN A 183 36.26 -0.60 -21.00
C ASN A 183 35.93 0.85 -21.40
N LYS A 184 34.99 1.06 -22.34
CA LYS A 184 34.56 2.37 -22.83
C LYS A 184 33.04 2.48 -22.64
N ILE A 185 32.63 3.30 -21.67
CA ILE A 185 31.22 3.62 -21.43
C ILE A 185 30.80 4.62 -22.50
N ASP A 186 29.86 4.23 -23.35
CA ASP A 186 29.23 5.18 -24.27
C ASP A 186 28.28 6.07 -23.46
N MET A 187 28.76 7.27 -23.11
CA MET A 187 28.03 8.26 -22.31
C MET A 187 26.74 8.75 -23.00
N ARG A 188 26.51 8.39 -24.27
CA ARG A 188 25.32 8.76 -25.07
C ARG A 188 24.26 7.67 -25.12
N ASN A 189 24.50 6.50 -24.55
CA ASN A 189 23.57 5.38 -24.52
C ASN A 189 22.88 5.28 -23.14
N LEU A 190 21.73 5.97 -23.02
CA LEU A 190 20.97 6.12 -21.76
C LEU A 190 20.05 4.92 -21.44
N GLY A 191 20.19 3.82 -22.18
CA GLY A 191 19.40 2.60 -22.04
C GLY A 191 18.20 2.53 -22.98
N GLU A 192 17.64 1.33 -23.14
CA GLU A 192 16.47 1.10 -24.01
C GLU A 192 15.21 1.71 -23.38
N THR A 193 14.37 2.32 -24.22
CA THR A 193 13.05 2.81 -23.82
C THR A 193 12.21 1.62 -23.36
N ILE A 194 11.64 1.71 -22.16
CA ILE A 194 10.72 0.69 -21.64
C ILE A 194 9.53 0.63 -22.59
N THR A 195 9.42 -0.49 -23.28
CA THR A 195 8.35 -0.78 -24.23
C THR A 195 7.72 -2.11 -23.87
N VAL A 196 6.42 -2.21 -24.12
CA VAL A 196 5.66 -3.45 -24.02
C VAL A 196 5.37 -3.96 -25.42
N GLY A 197 5.31 -5.27 -25.57
CA GLY A 197 4.78 -5.94 -26.75
C GLY A 197 3.26 -6.02 -26.72
N GLN A 198 2.68 -6.44 -27.85
CA GLN A 198 1.28 -6.84 -27.88
C GLN A 198 1.08 -8.06 -26.97
N ASP A 199 -0.03 -8.07 -26.24
CA ASP A 199 -0.45 -9.11 -25.29
C ASP A 199 0.40 -9.24 -24.01
N ASP A 200 1.36 -8.33 -23.79
CA ASP A 200 2.11 -8.27 -22.53
C ASP A 200 1.19 -7.83 -21.38
N GLU A 201 1.35 -8.43 -20.19
CA GLU A 201 0.65 -8.02 -18.98
C GLU A 201 1.19 -6.66 -18.48
N VAL A 202 0.35 -5.63 -18.44
CA VAL A 202 0.75 -4.27 -18.05
C VAL A 202 0.31 -3.89 -16.64
N MET A 203 -0.78 -4.47 -16.14
CA MET A 203 -1.31 -4.19 -14.81
C MET A 203 -2.15 -5.36 -14.29
N ARG A 204 -2.10 -5.60 -12.98
CA ARG A 204 -2.92 -6.60 -12.28
C ARG A 204 -3.74 -5.96 -11.17
N ARG A 205 -5.04 -6.25 -11.13
CA ARG A 205 -5.95 -5.91 -10.03
C ARG A 205 -5.89 -7.00 -8.97
N ILE A 206 -5.77 -6.60 -7.70
CA ILE A 206 -6.06 -7.44 -6.55
C ILE A 206 -7.47 -7.07 -6.08
N PRO A 207 -8.45 -7.98 -6.14
CA PRO A 207 -9.82 -7.72 -5.70
C PRO A 207 -9.91 -7.30 -4.23
N ALA A 208 -10.93 -6.49 -3.90
CA ALA A 208 -11.19 -6.13 -2.52
C ALA A 208 -11.61 -7.35 -1.68
N THR A 209 -11.24 -7.36 -0.40
CA THR A 209 -11.63 -8.43 0.53
C THR A 209 -12.77 -7.96 1.44
N LYS A 210 -13.65 -8.89 1.82
CA LYS A 210 -14.80 -8.61 2.72
C LYS A 210 -14.39 -8.43 4.19
N GLY A 211 -13.13 -8.72 4.53
CA GLY A 211 -12.68 -8.83 5.92
C GLY A 211 -13.13 -10.14 6.58
N THR A 212 -12.77 -10.33 7.84
CA THR A 212 -13.21 -11.49 8.64
C THR A 212 -13.94 -11.02 9.90
N PRO A 213 -15.10 -11.60 10.24
CA PRO A 213 -15.86 -11.19 11.41
C PRO A 213 -15.11 -11.49 12.71
N GLY A 214 -15.24 -10.55 13.64
CA GLY A 214 -14.82 -10.68 15.02
C GLY A 214 -15.95 -11.16 15.91
N TYR A 215 -15.68 -11.28 17.21
CA TYR A 215 -16.70 -11.56 18.21
C TYR A 215 -16.32 -10.97 19.58
N THR A 216 -17.31 -10.53 20.34
CA THR A 216 -17.14 -10.15 21.75
C THR A 216 -17.05 -11.38 22.65
N VAL A 217 -16.68 -11.22 23.92
CA VAL A 217 -16.63 -12.35 24.89
C VAL A 217 -18.02 -12.95 25.14
N GLN A 218 -19.08 -12.16 24.91
CA GLN A 218 -20.47 -12.60 25.00
C GLN A 218 -20.95 -13.35 23.75
N GLY A 219 -20.16 -13.37 22.68
CA GLY A 219 -20.47 -14.06 21.44
C GLY A 219 -21.22 -13.22 20.40
N LYS A 220 -21.37 -11.91 20.63
CA LYS A 220 -21.90 -10.99 19.61
C LYS A 220 -20.91 -10.87 18.46
N VAL A 221 -21.38 -11.09 17.24
CA VAL A 221 -20.56 -10.95 16.02
C VAL A 221 -20.25 -9.47 15.79
N LEU A 222 -18.99 -9.18 15.47
CA LEU A 222 -18.53 -7.86 15.06
C LEU A 222 -18.26 -7.89 13.56
N ASP A 223 -19.08 -7.15 12.81
CA ASP A 223 -18.95 -7.11 11.35
C ASP A 223 -17.72 -6.30 10.92
N PRO A 224 -16.90 -6.83 9.99
CA PRO A 224 -15.83 -6.07 9.40
C PRO A 224 -16.38 -5.04 8.40
N LYS A 225 -15.68 -3.93 8.22
CA LYS A 225 -15.93 -3.05 7.08
C LYS A 225 -15.34 -3.71 5.84
N PRO A 226 -16.14 -3.98 4.79
CA PRO A 226 -15.61 -4.51 3.54
C PRO A 226 -14.71 -3.49 2.87
N GLY A 227 -13.67 -3.96 2.18
CA GLY A 227 -12.83 -3.10 1.36
C GLY A 227 -13.62 -2.48 0.21
N LYS A 228 -13.24 -1.28 -0.20
CA LYS A 228 -13.81 -0.63 -1.37
C LYS A 228 -13.37 -1.35 -2.62
N ASP A 229 -14.35 -1.83 -3.38
CA ASP A 229 -14.09 -2.48 -4.65
C ASP A 229 -14.05 -1.46 -5.80
N SER A 230 -13.18 -1.69 -6.76
CA SER A 230 -13.09 -0.90 -7.99
C SER A 230 -12.70 -1.81 -9.13
N ALA A 231 -13.43 -1.73 -10.24
CA ALA A 231 -13.10 -2.48 -11.45
C ALA A 231 -11.81 -1.95 -12.11
N LEU A 232 -11.13 -2.86 -12.80
CA LEU A 232 -10.07 -2.55 -13.75
C LEU A 232 -10.72 -1.98 -15.02
N VAL A 233 -10.12 -0.95 -15.60
CA VAL A 233 -10.64 -0.25 -16.79
C VAL A 233 -9.61 -0.33 -17.90
N ALA A 234 -10.06 -0.67 -19.12
CA ALA A 234 -9.19 -0.65 -20.29
C ALA A 234 -8.86 0.80 -20.70
N GLY A 235 -7.58 1.04 -20.96
CA GLY A 235 -7.04 2.31 -21.41
C GLY A 235 -6.89 2.35 -22.94
N LYS A 236 -6.37 3.46 -23.48
CA LYS A 236 -6.00 3.53 -24.90
C LYS A 236 -4.84 2.56 -25.15
N GLY A 237 -4.96 1.64 -26.11
CA GLY A 237 -3.89 0.69 -26.41
C GLY A 237 -3.75 -0.46 -25.39
N SER A 238 -4.74 -0.65 -24.51
CA SER A 238 -4.80 -1.79 -23.60
C SER A 238 -6.20 -2.41 -23.58
N TYR A 239 -6.30 -3.66 -23.14
CA TYR A 239 -7.56 -4.39 -23.03
C TYR A 239 -7.54 -5.35 -21.84
N ILE A 240 -8.71 -5.69 -21.31
CA ILE A 240 -8.82 -6.66 -20.20
C ILE A 240 -8.66 -8.06 -20.75
N SER A 241 -7.85 -8.90 -20.09
CA SER A 241 -7.64 -10.28 -20.49
C SER A 241 -8.96 -11.05 -20.59
N PRO A 242 -9.24 -11.76 -21.70
CA PRO A 242 -10.43 -12.60 -21.85
C PRO A 242 -10.48 -13.75 -20.82
N ASN A 243 -9.32 -14.16 -20.32
CA ASN A 243 -9.17 -15.29 -19.40
C ASN A 243 -9.16 -14.87 -17.93
N ASP A 244 -8.78 -13.63 -17.62
CA ASP A 244 -8.74 -13.10 -16.24
C ASP A 244 -9.19 -11.63 -16.20
N PRO A 245 -10.35 -11.31 -15.61
CA PRO A 245 -10.85 -9.94 -15.53
C PRO A 245 -10.00 -9.01 -14.64
N ASN A 246 -8.99 -9.55 -13.96
CA ASN A 246 -8.06 -8.80 -13.13
C ASN A 246 -6.74 -8.48 -13.83
N VAL A 247 -6.55 -8.89 -15.08
CA VAL A 247 -5.32 -8.63 -15.83
C VAL A 247 -5.60 -7.66 -16.97
N LEU A 248 -4.77 -6.63 -17.08
CA LEU A 248 -4.74 -5.70 -18.20
C LEU A 248 -3.59 -6.10 -19.13
N LEU A 249 -3.89 -6.27 -20.41
CA LEU A 249 -2.94 -6.61 -21.47
C LEU A 249 -2.76 -5.42 -22.42
N ALA A 250 -1.58 -5.29 -23.01
CA ALA A 250 -1.34 -4.33 -24.08
C ALA A 250 -2.00 -4.81 -25.39
N SER A 251 -2.78 -3.96 -26.06
CA SER A 251 -3.37 -4.31 -27.36
C SER A 251 -2.40 -4.13 -28.52
N GLN A 252 -1.29 -3.43 -28.30
CA GLN A 252 -0.28 -3.09 -29.30
C GLN A 252 1.08 -2.88 -28.63
N ALA A 253 2.16 -2.96 -29.40
CA ALA A 253 3.48 -2.60 -28.91
C ALA A 253 3.62 -1.08 -28.72
N GLY A 254 4.27 -0.64 -27.64
CA GLY A 254 4.43 0.79 -27.38
C GLY A 254 4.94 1.15 -25.99
N MET A 255 4.84 2.43 -25.65
CA MET A 255 5.23 2.97 -24.34
C MET A 255 4.06 2.89 -23.36
N PRO A 256 4.23 2.24 -22.19
CA PRO A 256 3.19 2.20 -21.17
C PRO A 256 3.12 3.54 -20.40
N ILE A 257 1.92 4.09 -20.27
CA ILE A 257 1.59 5.29 -19.49
C ILE A 257 0.73 4.85 -18.32
N LEU A 258 1.31 4.82 -17.12
CA LEU A 258 0.63 4.39 -15.91
C LEU A 258 -0.41 5.42 -15.44
N LYS A 259 -1.64 4.96 -15.22
CA LYS A 259 -2.71 5.72 -14.57
C LYS A 259 -3.16 4.98 -13.31
N SER A 260 -4.02 5.60 -12.50
CA SER A 260 -4.42 5.06 -11.19
C SER A 260 -5.16 3.72 -11.25
N LYS A 261 -5.88 3.43 -12.35
CA LYS A 261 -6.71 2.21 -12.51
C LYS A 261 -6.57 1.55 -13.89
N THR A 262 -5.60 2.01 -14.68
CA THR A 262 -5.40 1.57 -16.06
C THR A 262 -3.98 1.90 -16.52
N VAL A 263 -3.61 1.36 -17.67
CA VAL A 263 -2.37 1.68 -18.38
C VAL A 263 -2.74 1.95 -19.82
N ASP A 264 -2.32 3.09 -20.35
CA ASP A 264 -2.41 3.35 -21.79
C ASP A 264 -1.11 2.89 -22.45
N VAL A 265 -1.17 2.43 -23.71
CA VAL A 265 0.00 2.05 -24.50
C VAL A 265 0.01 2.84 -25.79
N ASP A 266 0.96 3.77 -25.93
CA ASP A 266 1.10 4.58 -27.14
C ASP A 266 2.17 4.00 -28.06
N ASN A 267 1.86 3.86 -29.35
CA ASN A 267 2.76 3.27 -30.36
C ASN A 267 3.78 4.26 -30.93
N ALA A 268 3.75 5.52 -30.49
CA ALA A 268 4.61 6.58 -30.94
C ALA A 268 5.42 7.17 -29.78
N LEU A 269 6.73 7.27 -29.95
CA LEU A 269 7.62 8.00 -29.06
C LEU A 269 7.74 9.45 -29.52
N CYS A 270 7.20 10.39 -28.75
CA CYS A 270 7.31 11.82 -29.04
C CYS A 270 8.47 12.46 -28.27
N LEU A 271 9.41 13.08 -28.98
CA LEU A 271 10.56 13.80 -28.43
C LEU A 271 10.59 15.22 -28.97
N ASN A 272 11.12 16.15 -28.19
CA ASN A 272 11.33 17.51 -28.68
C ASN A 272 12.52 17.54 -29.64
N ASN A 273 13.71 17.16 -29.17
CA ASN A 273 14.95 17.08 -29.95
C ASN A 273 15.70 15.79 -29.60
N VAL A 274 16.55 15.32 -30.52
CA VAL A 274 17.53 14.26 -30.23
C VAL A 274 18.91 14.89 -30.15
N SER A 275 19.47 14.94 -28.94
CA SER A 275 20.71 15.63 -28.59
C SER A 275 21.57 14.77 -27.70
N VAL A 276 22.76 15.25 -27.35
CA VAL A 276 23.61 14.60 -26.33
C VAL A 276 22.86 14.40 -25.00
N ALA A 277 21.90 15.27 -24.68
CA ALA A 277 21.10 15.17 -23.45
C ALA A 277 20.04 14.04 -23.49
N THR A 278 19.43 13.80 -24.66
CA THR A 278 18.45 12.71 -24.84
C THR A 278 19.10 11.39 -25.24
N GLY A 279 20.32 11.43 -25.77
CA GLY A 279 21.10 10.28 -26.18
C GLY A 279 20.56 9.61 -27.44
N HIS A 280 21.10 8.42 -27.73
CA HIS A 280 20.64 7.61 -28.85
C HIS A 280 19.24 7.04 -28.60
N VAL A 281 18.39 7.06 -29.63
CA VAL A 281 17.01 6.61 -29.56
C VAL A 281 16.88 5.28 -30.29
N LYS A 282 16.37 4.25 -29.60
CA LYS A 282 16.01 2.96 -30.21
C LYS A 282 14.63 2.58 -29.72
N PHE A 283 13.64 2.56 -30.62
CA PHE A 283 12.24 2.40 -30.25
C PHE A 283 11.53 1.37 -31.13
N LYS A 284 10.72 0.51 -30.49
CA LYS A 284 9.85 -0.45 -31.17
C LYS A 284 8.48 0.21 -31.42
N GLY A 285 8.37 0.91 -32.54
CA GLY A 285 7.19 1.67 -32.92
C GLY A 285 7.57 2.89 -33.76
N CYS A 286 6.68 3.87 -33.85
CA CYS A 286 6.96 5.12 -34.56
C CYS A 286 7.70 6.11 -33.64
N VAL A 287 8.54 6.96 -34.22
CA VAL A 287 9.24 8.04 -33.48
C VAL A 287 8.87 9.38 -34.10
N VAL A 288 8.42 10.31 -33.28
CA VAL A 288 8.08 11.68 -33.69
C VAL A 288 8.99 12.63 -32.94
N ILE A 289 9.82 13.37 -33.67
CA ILE A 289 10.73 14.38 -33.13
C ILE A 289 10.24 15.72 -33.63
N THR A 290 9.75 16.61 -32.77
CA THR A 290 9.16 17.87 -33.22
C THR A 290 10.19 18.90 -33.69
N GLY A 291 11.43 18.78 -33.22
CA GLY A 291 12.56 19.64 -33.58
C GLY A 291 13.67 18.85 -34.26
N ASP A 292 14.92 19.09 -33.85
CA ASP A 292 16.11 18.70 -34.61
C ASP A 292 16.78 17.41 -34.07
N VAL A 293 17.52 16.73 -34.95
CA VAL A 293 18.44 15.63 -34.60
C VAL A 293 19.87 16.13 -34.74
N GLU A 294 20.57 16.25 -33.61
CA GLU A 294 21.91 16.82 -33.52
C GLU A 294 23.02 15.89 -34.06
N PRO A 295 24.19 16.46 -34.40
CA PRO A 295 25.36 15.71 -34.87
C PRO A 295 25.77 14.53 -34.00
N GLY A 296 25.98 13.40 -34.65
CA GLY A 296 26.46 12.16 -34.04
C GLY A 296 25.40 11.41 -33.23
N MET A 297 24.12 11.75 -33.37
CA MET A 297 23.02 11.00 -32.77
C MET A 297 22.58 9.81 -33.65
N ILE A 298 22.05 8.78 -33.00
CA ILE A 298 21.53 7.57 -33.66
C ILE A 298 20.07 7.43 -33.28
N VAL A 299 19.19 7.37 -34.28
CA VAL A 299 17.74 7.18 -34.12
C VAL A 299 17.32 5.95 -34.91
N ARG A 300 16.79 4.92 -34.24
CA ARG A 300 16.36 3.67 -34.86
C ARG A 300 14.94 3.31 -34.46
N ALA A 301 14.09 3.05 -35.44
CA ALA A 301 12.69 2.70 -35.23
C ALA A 301 12.26 1.49 -36.08
N THR A 302 11.39 0.65 -35.53
CA THR A 302 10.71 -0.40 -36.32
C THR A 302 9.48 0.12 -37.06
N GLY A 303 8.95 1.29 -36.65
CA GLY A 303 7.91 2.01 -37.39
C GLY A 303 8.49 3.11 -38.26
N SER A 304 7.68 4.13 -38.53
CA SER A 304 8.10 5.34 -39.24
C SER A 304 8.77 6.36 -38.31
N ILE A 305 9.64 7.20 -38.86
CA ILE A 305 10.27 8.31 -38.14
C ILE A 305 9.81 9.62 -38.77
N THR A 306 9.27 10.53 -37.96
CA THR A 306 8.90 11.89 -38.38
C THR A 306 9.73 12.90 -37.61
N ILE A 307 10.43 13.79 -38.31
CA ILE A 307 11.30 14.82 -37.74
C ILE A 307 10.81 16.17 -38.24
N GLY A 308 10.35 17.06 -37.36
CA GLY A 308 9.85 18.39 -37.74
C GLY A 308 10.96 19.38 -38.08
N GLY A 309 12.19 19.13 -37.61
CA GLY A 309 13.35 19.97 -37.78
C GLY A 309 14.36 19.48 -38.82
N PHE A 310 15.63 19.78 -38.57
CA PHE A 310 16.79 19.36 -39.35
C PHE A 310 17.37 18.04 -38.84
N VAL A 311 18.02 17.30 -39.74
CA VAL A 311 18.90 16.18 -39.39
C VAL A 311 20.32 16.56 -39.76
N GLU A 312 21.18 16.72 -38.74
CA GLU A 312 22.56 17.15 -38.94
C GLU A 312 23.51 16.00 -38.58
N SER A 313 24.31 15.52 -39.54
CA SER A 313 25.37 14.53 -39.32
C SER A 313 24.99 13.37 -38.38
N ALA A 314 23.81 12.78 -38.58
CA ALA A 314 23.22 11.76 -37.72
C ALA A 314 22.91 10.46 -38.49
N ASP A 315 22.70 9.37 -37.75
CA ASP A 315 22.31 8.06 -38.29
C ASP A 315 20.84 7.78 -37.95
N VAL A 316 19.96 7.96 -38.93
CA VAL A 316 18.50 7.78 -38.78
C VAL A 316 18.04 6.59 -39.60
N GLN A 317 17.52 5.55 -38.94
CA GLN A 317 17.08 4.33 -39.61
C GLN A 317 15.67 3.89 -39.18
N ALA A 318 14.80 3.63 -40.15
CA ALA A 318 13.43 3.19 -39.94
C ALA A 318 13.12 1.98 -40.83
N GLN A 319 12.28 1.04 -40.35
CA GLN A 319 11.69 0.04 -41.24
C GLN A 319 10.48 0.60 -42.01
N GLY A 320 9.80 1.61 -41.47
CA GLY A 320 8.76 2.37 -42.16
C GLY A 320 9.34 3.55 -42.95
N ASN A 321 8.52 4.60 -43.13
CA ASN A 321 8.91 5.83 -43.82
C ASN A 321 9.75 6.75 -42.92
N ILE A 322 10.57 7.61 -43.53
CA ILE A 322 11.27 8.71 -42.86
C ILE A 322 10.84 10.04 -43.46
N ASP A 323 10.20 10.88 -42.67
CA ASP A 323 9.74 12.21 -43.08
C ASP A 323 10.48 13.29 -42.29
N VAL A 324 11.23 14.15 -42.98
CA VAL A 324 11.98 15.27 -42.41
C VAL A 324 11.36 16.57 -42.91
N GLY A 325 10.77 17.35 -42.00
CA GLY A 325 10.05 18.58 -42.32
C GLY A 325 10.94 19.67 -42.91
N LYS A 326 12.22 19.71 -42.54
CA LYS A 326 13.21 20.65 -43.08
C LYS A 326 14.25 19.92 -43.94
N GLY A 327 15.53 20.06 -43.62
CA GLY A 327 16.63 19.58 -44.43
C GLY A 327 17.44 18.48 -43.75
N ILE A 328 18.12 17.69 -44.58
CA ILE A 328 19.11 16.70 -44.18
C ILE A 328 20.48 17.26 -44.54
N ILE A 329 21.36 17.44 -43.56
CA ILE A 329 22.63 18.14 -43.73
C ILE A 329 23.76 17.26 -43.20
N GLY A 330 24.68 16.86 -44.08
CA GLY A 330 25.96 16.27 -43.72
C GLY A 330 27.09 17.28 -43.81
N HIS A 331 28.25 16.90 -43.28
CA HIS A 331 29.50 17.64 -43.51
C HIS A 331 30.10 17.28 -44.87
N THR A 332 30.76 18.26 -45.49
CA THR A 332 31.60 18.02 -46.66
C THR A 332 32.72 17.05 -46.29
N VAL A 333 32.81 15.94 -47.02
CA VAL A 333 33.86 14.93 -46.89
C VAL A 333 34.60 14.81 -48.21
N PHE A 334 35.89 14.46 -48.16
CA PHE A 334 36.68 14.15 -49.36
C PHE A 334 36.19 12.83 -49.99
N ASP A 335 36.46 12.60 -51.29
CA ASP A 335 35.87 11.51 -52.08
C ASP A 335 36.06 10.08 -51.50
N ASP A 336 37.03 9.87 -50.60
CA ASP A 336 37.32 8.57 -49.97
C ASP A 336 36.76 8.41 -48.53
N GLU A 337 36.06 9.41 -47.99
CA GLU A 337 35.53 9.38 -46.62
C GLU A 337 34.01 9.06 -46.57
N ALA A 338 33.60 8.34 -45.51
CA ALA A 338 32.19 7.98 -45.33
C ALA A 338 31.35 9.23 -44.99
N ARG A 339 30.13 9.30 -45.55
CA ARG A 339 29.19 10.39 -45.24
C ARG A 339 28.85 10.41 -43.76
N THR A 340 28.79 11.61 -43.19
CA THR A 340 28.52 11.84 -41.76
C THR A 340 27.03 11.79 -41.42
N CYS A 341 26.16 12.00 -42.41
CA CYS A 341 24.72 11.91 -42.26
C CYS A 341 24.18 10.75 -43.10
N ILE A 342 23.55 9.77 -42.43
CA ILE A 342 23.07 8.53 -43.04
C ILE A 342 21.59 8.36 -42.70
N ILE A 343 20.75 8.27 -43.72
CA ILE A 343 19.32 8.04 -43.57
C ILE A 343 18.91 6.78 -44.33
N LYS A 344 18.38 5.78 -43.62
CA LYS A 344 17.96 4.49 -44.19
C LYS A 344 16.52 4.16 -43.85
N SER A 345 15.69 4.08 -44.88
CA SER A 345 14.26 3.81 -44.78
C SER A 345 13.92 2.47 -45.45
N GLY A 346 13.14 1.64 -44.76
CA GLY A 346 12.50 0.46 -45.35
C GLY A 346 11.27 0.78 -46.20
N GLY A 347 10.82 2.04 -46.20
CA GLY A 347 9.84 2.60 -47.14
C GLY A 347 10.45 3.76 -47.92
N SER A 348 9.76 4.90 -47.93
CA SER A 348 10.20 6.13 -48.60
C SER A 348 10.95 7.10 -47.68
N ILE A 349 11.70 8.04 -48.27
CA ILE A 349 12.28 9.19 -47.58
C ILE A 349 11.70 10.47 -48.17
N THR A 350 11.19 11.36 -47.32
CA THR A 350 10.70 12.68 -47.71
C THR A 350 11.49 13.76 -46.97
N ALA A 351 12.02 14.75 -47.68
CA ALA A 351 12.60 15.94 -47.05
C ALA A 351 12.41 17.19 -47.93
N ASN A 352 12.62 18.38 -47.35
CA ASN A 352 12.63 19.61 -48.14
C ASN A 352 13.90 19.68 -49.01
N TYR A 353 15.04 19.29 -48.43
CA TYR A 353 16.30 19.20 -49.15
C TYR A 353 17.29 18.27 -48.46
N ALA A 354 18.33 17.85 -49.21
CA ALA A 354 19.42 17.06 -48.68
C ALA A 354 20.77 17.58 -49.21
N GLN A 355 21.80 17.63 -48.36
CA GLN A 355 23.16 18.02 -48.75
C GLN A 355 24.21 17.13 -48.07
N PHE A 356 25.23 16.73 -48.84
CA PHE A 356 26.40 15.99 -48.35
C PHE A 356 26.05 14.73 -47.51
N SER A 357 24.97 14.04 -47.86
CA SER A 357 24.40 12.94 -47.07
C SER A 357 24.21 11.65 -47.88
N GLU A 358 24.08 10.52 -47.20
CA GLU A 358 23.69 9.22 -47.77
C GLU A 358 22.21 8.97 -47.47
N LEU A 359 21.38 8.86 -48.51
CA LEU A 359 19.97 8.50 -48.39
C LEU A 359 19.71 7.17 -49.10
N GLN A 360 19.16 6.22 -48.36
CA GLN A 360 18.75 4.93 -48.90
C GLN A 360 17.29 4.65 -48.54
N ALA A 361 16.44 4.52 -49.55
CA ALA A 361 15.04 4.13 -49.42
C ALA A 361 14.79 2.81 -50.14
N ALA A 362 13.88 1.98 -49.62
CA ALA A 362 13.40 0.81 -50.37
C ALA A 362 12.49 1.26 -51.53
N ASP A 363 11.66 2.27 -51.28
CA ASP A 363 10.69 2.81 -52.25
C ASP A 363 11.23 4.10 -52.90
N ASP A 364 10.60 5.24 -52.63
CA ASP A 364 10.90 6.53 -53.26
C ASP A 364 11.78 7.44 -52.38
N ILE A 365 12.54 8.33 -53.02
CA ILE A 365 13.15 9.50 -52.35
C ILE A 365 12.51 10.77 -52.93
N ASN A 366 11.90 11.58 -52.07
CA ASN A 366 11.24 12.84 -52.44
C ASN A 366 11.92 14.02 -51.74
N LEU A 367 12.48 14.93 -52.53
CA LEU A 367 13.12 16.16 -52.08
C LEU A 367 12.44 17.37 -52.72
N ALA A 368 11.93 18.30 -51.92
CA ALA A 368 11.09 19.37 -52.47
C ALA A 368 11.87 20.51 -53.17
N VAL A 369 13.11 20.78 -52.78
CA VAL A 369 13.85 21.97 -53.28
C VAL A 369 15.17 21.58 -53.93
N HIS A 370 16.05 20.87 -53.22
CA HIS A 370 17.36 20.57 -53.76
C HIS A 370 17.98 19.28 -53.18
N SER A 371 18.80 18.66 -54.02
CA SER A 371 19.72 17.58 -53.65
C SER A 371 21.12 17.99 -54.08
N MET A 372 22.02 18.25 -53.12
CA MET A 372 23.38 18.70 -53.39
C MET A 372 24.42 17.68 -52.89
N SER A 373 25.22 17.15 -53.81
CA SER A 373 26.36 16.28 -53.51
C SER A 373 26.00 15.10 -52.61
N ASN A 374 24.87 14.43 -52.85
CA ASN A 374 24.39 13.29 -52.05
C ASN A 374 24.75 11.94 -52.68
N GLU A 375 24.81 10.88 -51.87
CA GLU A 375 24.73 9.49 -52.35
C GLU A 375 23.28 9.02 -52.16
N LEU A 376 22.55 8.84 -53.26
CA LEU A 376 21.13 8.51 -53.25
C LEU A 376 20.90 7.10 -53.79
N ARG A 377 20.13 6.30 -53.05
CA ARG A 377 19.71 4.96 -53.47
C ARG A 377 18.24 4.75 -53.20
N CYS A 378 17.45 4.50 -54.23
CA CYS A 378 16.02 4.20 -54.09
C CYS A 378 15.61 3.07 -55.05
N GLY A 379 14.68 2.23 -54.61
CA GLY A 379 14.17 1.13 -55.42
C GLY A 379 13.22 1.61 -56.52
N ASN A 380 12.47 2.68 -56.26
CA ASN A 380 11.50 3.25 -57.18
C ASN A 380 11.99 4.61 -57.71
N ASP A 381 11.24 5.69 -57.50
CA ASP A 381 11.51 6.99 -58.11
C ASP A 381 12.32 7.92 -57.21
N LEU A 382 13.19 8.72 -57.83
CA LEU A 382 13.81 9.89 -57.21
C LEU A 382 13.14 11.15 -57.75
N LYS A 383 12.45 11.90 -56.87
CA LYS A 383 11.80 13.16 -57.22
C LYS A 383 12.47 14.30 -56.48
N VAL A 384 13.05 15.24 -57.22
CA VAL A 384 13.58 16.49 -56.70
C VAL A 384 12.76 17.62 -57.28
N LEU A 385 11.55 17.81 -56.76
CA LEU A 385 10.55 18.76 -57.24
C LEU A 385 9.67 19.26 -56.10
N ASP A 386 9.32 20.54 -56.11
CA ASP A 386 8.32 21.06 -55.20
C ASP A 386 6.90 20.63 -55.62
N SER A 387 5.95 20.75 -54.69
CA SER A 387 4.54 20.39 -54.94
C SER A 387 3.88 21.10 -56.13
N LYS A 388 4.48 22.18 -56.64
CA LYS A 388 3.98 22.96 -57.78
C LYS A 388 4.77 22.69 -59.08
N GLU A 389 5.77 21.83 -59.02
CA GLU A 389 6.69 21.49 -60.12
C GLU A 389 7.40 22.71 -60.73
N LYS A 390 7.75 23.71 -59.90
CA LYS A 390 8.38 24.98 -60.33
C LYS A 390 9.85 25.11 -59.98
N GLN A 391 10.35 24.27 -59.09
CA GLN A 391 11.74 24.28 -58.62
C GLN A 391 12.13 22.88 -58.17
N GLY A 392 13.43 22.58 -58.18
CA GLY A 392 13.93 21.26 -57.89
C GLY A 392 15.26 21.01 -58.57
N THR A 393 16.37 21.21 -57.87
CA THR A 393 17.72 21.06 -58.45
C THR A 393 18.41 19.83 -57.89
N LEU A 394 18.81 18.91 -58.77
CA LEU A 394 19.69 17.78 -58.46
C LEU A 394 21.10 18.11 -58.94
N SER A 395 22.03 18.40 -58.04
CA SER A 395 23.39 18.82 -58.37
C SER A 395 24.46 18.04 -57.59
N GLY A 396 25.44 17.48 -58.30
CA GLY A 396 26.57 16.78 -57.68
C GLY A 396 26.21 15.47 -56.97
N GLY A 397 27.23 14.67 -56.69
CA GLY A 397 27.07 13.36 -56.04
C GLY A 397 26.67 12.25 -57.00
N HIS A 398 26.07 11.18 -56.47
CA HIS A 398 25.76 9.97 -57.22
C HIS A 398 24.38 9.44 -56.83
N ALA A 399 23.56 9.11 -57.83
CA ALA A 399 22.20 8.63 -57.64
C ALA A 399 22.00 7.30 -58.37
N LYS A 400 21.63 6.26 -57.63
CA LYS A 400 21.25 4.95 -58.17
C LYS A 400 19.77 4.72 -57.90
N VAL A 401 19.00 4.74 -58.98
CA VAL A 401 17.53 4.77 -58.95
C VAL A 401 17.01 3.61 -59.76
N GLY A 402 16.06 2.84 -59.22
CA GLY A 402 15.46 1.70 -59.93
C GLY A 402 14.36 2.09 -60.92
N GLY A 403 13.62 3.17 -60.62
CA GLY A 403 12.59 3.76 -61.47
C GLY A 403 13.11 4.96 -62.27
N LYS A 404 12.45 6.11 -62.14
CA LYS A 404 12.81 7.35 -62.86
C LYS A 404 13.33 8.44 -61.94
N ILE A 405 14.13 9.33 -62.53
CA ILE A 405 14.58 10.57 -61.90
C ILE A 405 13.74 11.71 -62.47
N VAL A 406 13.12 12.51 -61.61
CA VAL A 406 12.35 13.70 -62.00
C VAL A 406 12.88 14.90 -61.24
N CYS A 407 13.37 15.91 -61.94
CA CYS A 407 13.86 17.17 -61.37
C CYS A 407 13.61 18.32 -62.35
N PHE A 408 13.60 19.56 -61.83
CA PHE A 408 13.47 20.76 -62.66
C PHE A 408 14.80 21.11 -63.33
N ASN A 409 15.88 21.10 -62.54
CA ASN A 409 17.25 21.33 -63.00
C ASN A 409 18.13 20.13 -62.65
N LEU A 410 18.84 19.60 -63.66
CA LEU A 410 19.88 18.60 -63.47
C LEU A 410 21.25 19.27 -63.63
N GLY A 411 21.99 19.38 -62.53
CA GLY A 411 23.23 20.14 -62.44
C GLY A 411 23.02 21.62 -62.15
N VAL A 412 24.14 22.31 -61.93
CA VAL A 412 24.24 23.76 -61.84
C VAL A 412 25.39 24.18 -62.73
N GLU A 413 25.32 25.36 -63.36
CA GLU A 413 26.47 25.93 -64.07
C GLU A 413 27.59 26.18 -63.05
N GLY A 414 28.62 25.33 -63.09
CA GLY A 414 29.84 25.51 -62.33
C GLY A 414 30.84 26.27 -63.18
N ASP A 415 31.22 27.47 -62.73
CA ASP A 415 32.39 28.16 -63.26
C ASP A 415 33.62 27.34 -62.85
N THR A 416 34.15 26.52 -63.77
CA THR A 416 35.41 25.81 -63.55
C THR A 416 36.53 26.83 -63.63
N ALA A 417 36.89 27.41 -62.47
CA ALA A 417 38.11 28.21 -62.29
C ALA A 417 39.27 27.31 -61.87
#